data_AF-A0A1V3L9Y8-F1
#
_entry.id   AF-A0A1V3L9Y8-F1
#
_cell.length_a   1.000
_cell.length_b   1.000
_cell.length_c   1.000
_cell.angle_alpha   90.00
_cell.angle_beta   90.00
_cell.angle_gamma   90.00
#
_symmetry.space_group_name_H-M   'P 1'
#
loop_
_entity.id
_entity.type
_entity.pdbx_description
1 polymer ?
#
loop_
_entity_poly.entity_id
_entity_poly.type
_entity_poly.pdbx_seq_one_letter_code
_entity_poly.pdbx_strand_id
1 'polypeptide(L)' 'MSEQMNRVAYALRREGVQIVASKDGRFPRMVILNPSHRLMQKSVRMTTYNNGVRTVRNMANEQGVTVYW' A
#
# COMPACT_ATOMS: atom_id res chain seq x y z
N MET A 1 -7.49 13.37 0.62
CA MET A 1 -6.86 12.51 -0.39
C MET A 1 -6.54 13.36 -1.60
N SER A 2 -5.26 13.51 -1.90
CA SER A 2 -4.75 14.09 -3.13
C SER A 2 -5.31 13.38 -4.37
N GLU A 3 -5.35 14.10 -5.49
CA GLU A 3 -5.83 13.58 -6.77
C GLU A 3 -5.08 12.30 -7.19
N GLN A 4 -3.76 12.29 -6.97
CA GLN A 4 -2.89 11.13 -7.17
C GLN A 4 -3.34 9.93 -6.33
N MET A 5 -3.61 10.11 -5.03
CA MET A 5 -4.15 9.04 -4.19
C MET A 5 -5.50 8.53 -4.69
N ASN A 6 -6.40 9.41 -5.11
CA ASN A 6 -7.71 8.99 -5.64
C ASN A 6 -7.56 8.15 -6.91
N ARG A 7 -6.66 8.54 -7.82
CA ARG A 7 -6.35 7.77 -9.04
C ARG A 7 -5.80 6.39 -8.71
N VAL A 8 -4.84 6.30 -7.80
CA VAL A 8 -4.27 5.01 -7.35
C VAL A 8 -5.34 4.16 -6.68
N ALA A 9 -6.10 4.73 -5.75
CA ALA A 9 -7.17 4.02 -5.05
C ALA A 9 -8.22 3.44 -6.02
N TYR A 10 -8.56 4.20 -7.07
CA TYR A 10 -9.49 3.75 -8.09
C TYR A 10 -8.93 2.60 -8.94
N ALA A 11 -7.67 2.69 -9.36
CA ALA A 11 -7.00 1.61 -10.10
C ALA A 11 -6.93 0.32 -9.26
N LEU A 12 -6.56 0.43 -7.99
CA LEU A 12 -6.51 -0.69 -7.05
C LEU A 12 -7.88 -1.37 -6.90
N ARG A 13 -8.96 -0.59 -6.73
CA ARG A 13 -10.32 -1.14 -6.63
C ARG A 13 -10.74 -1.89 -7.90
N ARG A 14 -10.35 -1.43 -9.09
CA ARG A 14 -10.61 -2.16 -10.35
C ARG A 14 -9.89 -3.51 -10.41
N GLU A 15 -8.75 -3.63 -9.73
CA GLU A 15 -8.02 -4.90 -9.59
C GLU A 15 -8.58 -5.80 -8.47
N GLY A 16 -9.70 -5.42 -7.83
CA GLY A 16 -10.30 -6.16 -6.73
C GLY A 16 -9.62 -5.95 -5.37
N VAL A 17 -8.66 -5.01 -5.30
CA VAL A 17 -7.94 -4.68 -4.07
C VAL A 17 -8.82 -3.84 -3.15
N GLN A 18 -8.90 -4.24 -1.89
CA GLN A 18 -9.66 -3.52 -0.87
C GLN A 18 -8.75 -2.55 -0.12
N ILE A 19 -9.19 -1.32 0.09
CA ILE A 19 -8.43 -0.29 0.81
C ILE A 19 -9.04 -0.13 2.19
N VAL A 20 -8.28 -0.47 3.24
CA VAL A 20 -8.74 -0.45 4.63
C VAL A 20 -8.49 0.90 5.28
N ALA A 21 -7.31 1.45 5.03
CA ALA A 21 -6.90 2.71 5.61
C ALA A 21 -6.02 3.47 4.63
N SER A 22 -6.03 4.79 4.79
CA SER A 22 -5.28 5.66 3.92
C SER A 22 -4.82 6.90 4.68
N LYS A 23 -3.57 7.29 4.47
CA LYS A 23 -2.99 8.49 5.05
C LYS A 23 -2.37 9.33 3.94
N ASP A 24 -2.86 10.55 3.82
CA ASP A 24 -2.35 11.55 2.91
C ASP A 24 -1.20 12.36 3.56
N GLY A 25 -0.44 13.10 2.76
CA GLY A 25 0.68 13.94 3.21
C GLY A 25 1.91 13.84 2.30
N ARG A 26 3.08 14.26 2.79
CA ARG A 26 4.34 14.23 2.02
C ARG A 26 4.67 12.84 1.46
N PHE A 27 4.30 11.80 2.18
CA PHE A 27 4.46 10.41 1.78
C PHE A 27 3.11 9.69 1.88
N PRO A 28 2.29 9.73 0.82
CA PRO A 28 0.96 9.13 0.83
C PRO A 28 1.06 7.61 0.93
N ARG A 29 0.20 7.02 1.75
CA ARG A 29 0.21 5.59 2.03
C ARG A 29 -1.18 4.99 2.20
N MET A 30 -1.33 3.71 1.86
CA MET A 30 -2.56 2.94 2.02
C MET A 30 -2.27 1.56 2.62
N VAL A 31 -3.19 1.09 3.45
CA VAL A 31 -3.25 -0.30 3.91
C VAL A 31 -4.31 -0.99 3.08
N ILE A 32 -3.93 -2.11 2.46
CA ILE A 32 -4.79 -2.85 1.54
C ILE A 32 -5.00 -4.30 1.99
N LEU A 33 -6.08 -4.90 1.52
CA LEU A 33 -6.35 -6.34 1.60
C LEU A 33 -6.53 -6.88 0.19
N ASN A 34 -6.31 -8.18 0.03
CA ASN A 34 -6.42 -8.89 -1.24
C ASN A 34 -5.60 -8.20 -2.34
N PRO A 35 -4.27 -8.07 -2.17
CA PRO A 35 -3.42 -7.46 -3.18
C PRO A 35 -3.52 -8.24 -4.49
N SER A 36 -3.52 -7.54 -5.62
CA SER A 36 -3.54 -8.17 -6.93
C SER A 36 -2.25 -8.96 -7.18
N HIS A 37 -2.30 -9.91 -8.12
CA HIS A 37 -1.12 -10.69 -8.49
C HIS A 37 0.05 -9.81 -8.93
N ARG A 38 -0.23 -8.72 -9.67
CA ARG A 38 0.74 -7.70 -10.08
C ARG A 38 1.41 -7.03 -8.88
N LEU A 39 0.63 -6.66 -7.86
CA LEU A 39 1.16 -6.07 -6.64
C LEU A 39 2.02 -7.06 -5.86
N MET A 40 1.58 -8.31 -5.75
CA MET A 40 2.36 -9.35 -5.08
C MET A 40 3.74 -9.54 -5.74
N GLN A 41 3.80 -9.62 -7.07
CA GLN A 41 5.07 -9.76 -7.82
C GLN A 41 5.99 -8.54 -7.69
N LYS A 42 5.43 -7.34 -7.62
CA LYS A 42 6.19 -6.09 -7.46
C LYS A 42 6.57 -5.81 -6.01
N SER A 43 5.97 -6.52 -5.06
CA SER A 43 6.12 -6.22 -3.64
C SER A 43 7.50 -6.58 -3.12
N VAL A 44 7.92 -5.83 -2.11
CA VAL A 44 9.10 -6.11 -1.30
C VAL A 44 8.67 -6.39 0.14
N ARG A 45 9.34 -7.33 0.79
CA ARG A 45 9.12 -7.62 2.20
C ARG A 45 9.86 -6.58 3.05
N MET A 46 9.11 -5.75 3.75
CA MET A 46 9.62 -4.77 4.70
C MET A 46 9.60 -5.37 6.10
N THR A 47 10.77 -5.41 6.76
CA THR A 47 10.87 -5.74 8.17
C THR A 47 11.12 -4.45 8.95
N THR A 48 10.24 -4.13 9.89
CA THR A 48 10.38 -2.97 10.78
C THR A 48 10.57 -3.45 12.20
N TYR A 49 11.58 -2.91 12.88
CA TYR A 49 11.77 -3.11 14.32
C TYR A 49 11.27 -1.85 15.03
N ASN A 50 10.23 -2.00 15.85
CA ASN A 50 9.70 -0.89 16.63
C ASN A 50 9.54 -1.34 18.09
N ASN A 51 10.24 -0.68 19.02
CA ASN A 51 10.25 -0.99 20.45
C ASN A 51 10.46 -2.50 20.75
N GLY A 52 11.43 -3.13 20.06
CA GLY A 52 11.74 -4.55 20.21
C GLY A 52 10.78 -5.52 19.50
N VAL A 53 9.66 -5.02 18.94
CA VAL A 53 8.72 -5.83 18.18
C VAL A 53 9.08 -5.82 16.69
N ARG A 54 9.31 -7.02 16.14
CA ARG A 54 9.54 -7.23 14.71
C ARG A 54 8.19 -7.31 13.99
N THR A 55 7.93 -6.36 13.11
CA THR A 55 6.77 -6.37 12.21
C THR A 55 7.23 -6.65 10.79
N VAL A 56 6.64 -7.65 10.15
CA VAL A 56 6.92 -7.98 8.74
C VAL A 56 5.67 -7.66 7.93
N ARG A 57 5.84 -6.85 6.88
CA ARG A 57 4.77 -6.47 5.94
C ARG A 57 5.29 -6.55 4.53
N ASN A 58 4.40 -6.76 3.57
CA ASN A 58 4.73 -6.55 2.17
C ASN A 58 4.37 -5.11 1.79
N MET A 59 5.15 -4.55 0.87
CA MET A 59 5.02 -3.17 0.44
C MET A 59 5.20 -3.09 -1.06
N ALA A 60 4.42 -2.26 -1.73
CA ALA A 60 4.67 -1.85 -3.10
C ALA A 60 4.49 -0.34 -3.26
N ASN A 61 5.13 0.23 -4.28
CA ASN A 61 4.94 1.64 -4.65
C ASN A 61 4.08 1.72 -5.91
N GLU A 62 2.93 2.37 -5.81
CA GLU A 62 2.02 2.62 -6.93
C GLU A 62 1.96 4.11 -7.23
N GLN A 63 2.63 4.52 -8.31
CA GLN A 63 2.66 5.90 -8.79
C GLN A 63 3.01 6.92 -7.68
N GLY A 64 3.93 6.61 -6.76
CA GLY A 64 4.32 7.49 -5.65
C GLY A 64 3.49 7.34 -4.38
N VAL A 65 2.45 6.49 -4.39
CA VAL A 65 1.69 6.10 -3.20
C VAL A 65 2.20 4.76 -2.69
N THR A 66 2.52 4.69 -1.42
CA THR A 66 2.95 3.42 -0.83
C THR A 66 1.74 2.58 -0.42
N VAL A 67 1.69 1.32 -0.85
CA VAL A 67 0.69 0.35 -0.40
C VAL A 67 1.34 -0.71 0.49
N TYR A 68 0.69 -1.07 1.59
CA TYR A 68 1.14 -2.10 2.51
C TYR A 68 0.05 -3.13 2.76
N TRP A 69 0.45 -4.39 2.94
CA TRP A 69 -0.40 -5.49 3.41
C TRP A 69 0.42 -6.51 4.21
#